data_AF-A0A101JDZ0-F1
#
_entry.id   AF-A0A101JDZ0-F1
#
_cell.length_a   1.000
_cell.length_b   1.000
_cell.length_c   1.000
_cell.angle_alpha   90.00
_cell.angle_beta   90.00
_cell.angle_gamma   90.00
#
_symmetry.space_group_name_H-M   'P 1'
#
loop_
_entity.id
_entity.type
_entity.pdbx_description
1 polymer ?
#
loop_
_entity_poly.entity_id
_entity_poly.type
_entity_poly.pdbx_seq_one_letter_code
_entity_poly.pdbx_strand_id
1 'polypeptide(L)'
;MPGREPPPTRAERLRALGAWHAEWQAKHAGSTPFRPERYPGDSDYNQHYVDVEASPEADWEYTVRAREIMGLDPETGQPLDL
;
A
#
# COMPACT_ATOMS: atom_id res chain seq x y z
N MET A 1 26.72 -4.08 -25.43
CA MET A 1 26.21 -3.85 -24.06
C MET A 1 24.91 -4.62 -23.96
N PRO A 2 24.77 -5.65 -23.10
CA PRO A 2 23.47 -6.29 -22.91
C PRO A 2 22.47 -5.22 -22.47
N GLY A 3 21.36 -5.12 -23.19
CA GLY A 3 20.40 -4.03 -23.09
C GLY A 3 19.78 -3.98 -21.70
N ARG A 4 19.84 -2.81 -21.07
CA ARG A 4 19.08 -2.51 -19.85
C ARG A 4 17.61 -2.81 -20.15
N GLU A 5 16.97 -3.64 -19.31
CA GLU A 5 15.55 -3.90 -19.45
C GLU A 5 14.77 -2.58 -19.49
N PRO A 6 13.76 -2.46 -20.35
CA PRO A 6 12.93 -1.27 -20.38
C PRO A 6 12.27 -1.08 -19.01
N PRO A 7 12.04 0.18 -18.58
CA PRO A 7 11.35 0.43 -17.31
C PRO A 7 9.95 -0.19 -17.33
N PRO A 8 9.42 -0.63 -16.17
CA PRO A 8 8.10 -1.21 -16.08
C PRO A 8 7.01 -0.27 -16.59
N THR A 9 6.08 -0.81 -17.37
CA THR A 9 4.89 -0.10 -17.83
C THR A 9 3.98 0.28 -16.66
N ARG A 10 3.11 1.27 -16.85
CA ARG A 10 2.11 1.65 -15.83
C ARG A 10 1.24 0.47 -15.40
N ALA A 11 0.86 -0.41 -16.32
CA ALA A 11 0.03 -1.58 -16.02
C ALA A 11 0.78 -2.59 -15.12
N GLU A 12 2.08 -2.79 -15.35
CA GLU A 12 2.91 -3.66 -14.51
C GLU A 12 3.08 -3.08 -13.11
N ARG A 13 3.32 -1.77 -13.01
CA ARG A 13 3.42 -1.06 -11.72
C ARG A 13 2.13 -1.18 -10.91
N LEU A 14 0.97 -1.02 -11.55
CA LEU A 14 -0.33 -1.17 -10.88
C LEU A 14 -0.60 -2.61 -10.42
N ARG A 15 -0.19 -3.61 -11.21
CA ARG A 15 -0.28 -5.02 -10.76
C ARG A 15 0.62 -5.29 -9.56
N ALA A 16 1.85 -4.79 -9.59
CA ALA A 16 2.77 -4.91 -8.47
C ALA A 16 2.26 -4.19 -7.22
N LEU A 17 1.65 -3.00 -7.38
CA LEU A 17 1.04 -2.25 -6.28
C LEU A 17 -0.13 -3.03 -5.66
N GLY A 18 -0.97 -3.64 -6.49
CA GLY A 18 -2.07 -4.48 -6.01
C GLY A 18 -1.58 -5.72 -5.24
N ALA A 19 -0.52 -6.38 -5.73
CA ALA A 19 0.10 -7.50 -5.03
C ALA A 19 0.70 -7.07 -3.69
N TRP A 20 1.40 -5.92 -3.66
CA TRP A 20 1.94 -5.34 -2.45
C TRP A 20 0.85 -5.01 -1.43
N HIS A 21 -0.26 -4.40 -1.86
CA HIS A 21 -1.38 -4.12 -0.98
C HIS A 21 -1.97 -5.39 -0.36
N ALA A 22 -2.12 -6.46 -1.14
CA ALA A 22 -2.61 -7.74 -0.62
C ALA A 22 -1.65 -8.35 0.42
N GLU A 23 -0.34 -8.32 0.15
CA GLU A 23 0.69 -8.81 1.07
C GLU A 23 0.72 -8.00 2.37
N TRP A 24 0.74 -6.67 2.24
CA TRP A 24 0.74 -5.75 3.38
C TRP A 24 -0.50 -5.94 4.25
N GLN A 25 -1.68 -6.07 3.64
CA GLN A 25 -2.93 -6.36 4.35
C GLN A 25 -2.85 -7.70 5.08
N ALA A 26 -2.37 -8.77 4.43
CA ALA A 26 -2.23 -10.07 5.07
C ALA A 26 -1.27 -10.02 6.28
N LYS A 27 -0.23 -9.18 6.20
CA LYS A 27 0.76 -9.00 7.27
C LYS A 27 0.21 -8.19 8.46
N HIS A 28 -0.61 -7.17 8.21
CA HIS A 28 -0.99 -6.16 9.22
C HIS A 28 -2.48 -6.17 9.60
N ALA A 29 -3.35 -6.90 8.89
CA ALA A 29 -4.77 -6.99 9.22
C ALA A 29 -5.02 -7.59 10.63
N GLY A 30 -4.10 -8.42 11.13
CA GLY A 30 -4.17 -8.99 12.48
C GLY A 30 -3.57 -8.10 13.59
N SER A 31 -2.83 -7.04 13.25
CA SER A 31 -2.16 -6.16 14.22
C SER A 31 -2.98 -4.93 14.59
N THR A 32 -4.08 -4.66 13.87
CA THR A 32 -4.94 -3.51 14.15
C THR A 32 -6.08 -3.88 15.12
N PRO A 33 -6.20 -3.18 16.27
CA PRO A 33 -7.36 -3.35 17.14
C PRO A 33 -8.62 -2.84 16.43
N PHE A 34 -9.64 -3.69 16.31
CA PHE A 34 -10.98 -3.25 15.90
C PHE A 34 -11.56 -2.28 16.96
N ARG A 35 -11.94 -1.07 16.54
CA ARG A 35 -12.49 -0.03 17.41
C ARG A 35 -13.97 0.25 17.08
N PRO A 36 -14.91 -0.55 17.58
CA PRO A 36 -16.34 -0.41 17.23
C PRO A 36 -16.93 0.95 17.60
N GLU A 37 -16.32 1.69 18.53
CA GLU A 37 -16.80 3.00 18.98
C GLU A 37 -16.66 4.11 17.93
N ARG A 38 -15.83 3.90 16.90
CA ARG A 38 -15.63 4.87 15.80
C ARG A 38 -16.61 4.69 14.64
N TYR A 39 -17.49 3.70 14.69
CA TYR A 39 -18.37 3.34 13.58
C TYR A 39 -19.85 3.28 13.98
N PRO A 40 -20.79 3.81 13.17
CA PRO A 40 -22.23 3.66 13.39
C PRO A 40 -22.64 2.18 13.31
N GLY A 41 -23.39 1.70 14.32
CA GLY A 41 -23.57 0.27 14.63
C GLY A 41 -24.43 -0.56 13.66
N ASP A 42 -24.90 0.02 12.57
CA ASP A 42 -25.93 -0.52 11.68
C ASP A 42 -25.53 -0.59 10.20
N SER A 43 -24.24 -0.39 9.87
CA SER A 43 -23.75 -0.50 8.49
C SER A 43 -23.01 -1.80 8.21
N ASP A 44 -23.40 -2.53 7.15
CA ASP A 44 -22.65 -3.67 6.61
C ASP A 44 -21.23 -3.28 6.13
N TYR A 45 -21.03 -1.97 5.90
CA TYR A 45 -19.78 -1.34 5.51
C TYR A 45 -18.67 -1.65 6.51
N ASN A 46 -19.02 -1.76 7.80
CA ASN A 46 -18.10 -2.04 8.90
C ASN A 46 -17.54 -3.48 8.88
N GLN A 47 -18.16 -4.40 8.13
CA GLN A 47 -17.65 -5.77 7.96
C GLN A 47 -16.63 -5.90 6.82
N HIS A 48 -16.56 -4.90 5.93
CA HIS A 48 -15.66 -4.90 4.77
C HIS A 48 -14.55 -3.85 4.85
N TYR A 49 -14.81 -2.74 5.54
CA TYR A 49 -13.80 -1.75 5.93
C TYR A 49 -13.47 -1.95 7.40
N VAL A 50 -12.70 -3.00 7.69
CA VAL A 50 -11.78 -2.88 8.81
C VAL A 50 -10.83 -1.79 8.36
N ASP A 51 -11.03 -0.56 8.81
CA ASP A 51 -9.94 0.42 8.80
C ASP A 51 -8.83 -0.27 9.57
N VAL A 52 -7.89 -0.83 8.83
CA VAL A 52 -6.59 -1.15 9.37
C VAL A 52 -6.01 0.22 9.67
N GLU A 53 -6.34 0.78 10.84
CA GLU A 53 -5.57 1.82 11.50
C GLU A 53 -4.19 1.22 11.76
N ALA A 54 -3.42 1.10 10.68
CA ALA A 54 -2.08 0.58 10.73
C ALA A 54 -1.27 1.46 11.68
N SER A 55 -0.28 0.84 12.32
CA SER A 55 0.68 1.65 13.06
C SER A 55 1.38 2.62 12.10
N PRO A 56 1.87 3.78 12.59
CA PRO A 56 2.63 4.69 11.75
C PRO A 56 3.78 4.02 10.99
N GLU A 57 4.40 3.01 11.58
CA GLU A 57 5.46 2.21 10.96
C GLU A 57 4.94 1.33 9.81
N ALA A 58 3.76 0.74 9.96
CA ALA A 58 3.13 -0.06 8.91
C ALA A 58 2.68 0.82 7.73
N ASP A 59 2.13 2.00 8.02
CA ASP A 59 1.77 3.00 6.99
C ASP A 59 3.01 3.52 6.25
N TRP A 60 4.10 3.76 6.98
CA TRP A 60 5.39 4.15 6.39
C TRP A 60 5.95 3.04 5.49
N GLU A 61 5.95 1.79 5.96
CA GLU A 61 6.35 0.61 5.17
C GLU A 61 5.57 0.54 3.85
N TYR A 62 4.24 0.67 3.93
CA TYR A 62 3.37 0.66 2.75
C TYR A 62 3.76 1.76 1.77
N THR A 63 3.90 2.98 2.28
CA THR A 63 4.13 4.19 1.49
C THR A 63 5.47 4.15 0.77
N VAL A 64 6.55 3.79 1.47
CA VAL A 64 7.89 3.67 0.89
C VAL A 64 7.88 2.66 -0.26
N ARG A 65 7.35 1.46 -0.02
CA ARG A 65 7.36 0.41 -1.03
C ARG A 65 6.45 0.70 -2.22
N ALA A 66 5.29 1.33 -1.98
CA ALA A 66 4.40 1.79 -3.03
C ALA A 66 5.06 2.84 -3.94
N ARG A 67 5.83 3.78 -3.36
CA ARG A 67 6.59 4.77 -4.11
C ARG A 67 7.62 4.12 -5.01
N GLU A 68 8.41 3.19 -4.50
CA GLU A 68 9.39 2.44 -5.29
C GLU A 68 8.75 1.71 -6.48
N ILE A 69 7.64 0.99 -6.24
CA ILE A 69 6.88 0.30 -7.28
C ILE A 69 6.43 1.28 -8.37
N MET A 70 5.97 2.46 -7.95
CA MET A 70 5.51 3.50 -8.85
C MET A 70 6.63 4.29 -9.52
N GLY A 71 7.91 4.04 -9.18
CA GLY A 71 9.07 4.72 -9.75
C GLY A 71 9.24 6.13 -9.18
N LEU A 72 8.78 6.31 -7.96
CA LEU A 72 8.91 7.51 -7.17
C LEU A 72 10.01 7.31 -6.13
N ASP A 73 10.65 8.41 -5.77
CA ASP A 73 11.58 8.46 -4.66
C ASP A 73 10.85 8.07 -3.35
N PRO A 74 11.40 7.11 -2.58
CA PRO A 74 10.73 6.56 -1.42
C PRO A 74 10.48 7.58 -0.31
N GLU A 75 11.36 8.57 -0.17
CA GLU A 75 11.31 9.58 0.89
C GLU A 75 10.38 10.74 0.51
N THR A 76 10.56 11.26 -0.70
CA THR A 76 9.97 12.52 -1.17
C THR A 76 8.74 12.33 -2.06
N GLY A 77 8.54 11.14 -2.63
CA GLY A 77 7.46 10.83 -3.57
C GLY A 77 7.62 11.49 -4.95
N GLN A 78 8.77 12.10 -5.24
CA GLN A 78 9.03 12.71 -6.54
C GLN A 78 9.36 11.65 -7.59
N PRO A 79 9.03 11.85 -8.88
CA PRO A 79 9.44 10.93 -9.94
C PRO A 79 10.97 10.81 -10.02
N LEU A 80 11.48 9.59 -10.17
CA LEU A 80 12.92 9.34 -10.29
C LEU A 80 13.48 9.65 -11.69
N ASP A 81 12.61 9.83 -12.70
CA ASP A 81 12.96 10.13 -14.10
C ASP A 81 12.63 11.60 -14.46
N LEU A 82 13.12 12.58 -13.69
CA LEU A 82 13.12 14.01 -14.07
C LEU A 82 14.51 14.47 -14.53
#